data_AF-A0A452I585-F1
#
_entry.id   AF-A0A452I585-F1
#
_cell.length_a   1.000
_cell.length_b   1.000
_cell.length_c   1.000
_cell.angle_alpha   90.00
_cell.angle_beta   90.00
_cell.angle_gamma   90.00
#
_symmetry.space_group_name_H-M   'P 1'
#
loop_
_entity.id
_entity.type
_entity.pdbx_description
1 polymer ?
#
loop_
_entity_poly.entity_id
_entity_poly.type
_entity_poly.pdbx_seq_one_letter_code
_entity_poly.pdbx_strand_id
1 'polypeptide(L)'
;MLRPLLIPLTYFCLQTWLGIPQAKCQEELSMIDDAFDDQYIGCAEEMDGIAPELLKKEKSMSSLFSRVWESSEKKWELVKKEISLPRGFKDEHGRAIIAYTDNDFHSELNAAVRGAGTSRAHYMASFQFKAFHYYLTRALQLLRGRCDVMYKMTVYRGSSVSFQHTRSGHIRFGQFASSSFEIGVAKRFGTATLFTIHTCIGADIRAFSHYEEEEEVLIPVHEIFSVARGQESNHLVLRSTNRTCSHFNCAYLGGEKNQICVYNSGKTESFPFHCFENDLPSVLKFRAKSNPTRQICHMKPVDK
;
A
#
# COMPACT_ATOMS: atom_id res chain seq x y z
N MET A 1 19.14 -65.24 35.75
CA MET A 1 17.74 -65.52 35.35
C MET A 1 16.83 -64.49 36.01
N LEU A 2 16.44 -63.44 35.29
CA LEU A 2 15.50 -62.43 35.80
C LEU A 2 14.24 -62.52 34.92
N ARG A 3 13.10 -62.88 35.52
CA ARG A 3 11.79 -62.88 34.86
C ARG A 3 11.25 -61.44 34.74
N PRO A 4 10.59 -61.07 33.64
CA PRO A 4 9.91 -59.80 33.48
C PRO A 4 8.50 -59.89 34.08
N LEU A 5 8.00 -58.79 34.65
CA LEU A 5 6.59 -58.61 34.99
C LEU A 5 6.11 -57.29 34.41
N LEU A 6 5.27 -57.43 33.39
CA LEU A 6 4.43 -56.41 32.79
C LEU A 6 3.58 -55.73 33.87
N ILE A 7 3.60 -54.40 33.90
CA ILE A 7 2.51 -53.60 34.50
C ILE A 7 1.79 -52.88 33.34
N PRO A 8 0.45 -52.98 33.26
CA PRO A 8 -0.31 -52.72 32.05
C PRO A 8 -0.76 -51.26 31.94
N LEU A 9 -0.78 -50.73 30.73
CA LEU A 9 -1.88 -49.99 30.08
C LEU A 9 -2.77 -49.05 30.95
N THR A 10 -2.21 -48.35 31.93
CA THR A 10 -2.93 -47.32 32.72
C THR A 10 -2.57 -45.89 32.30
N TYR A 11 -1.65 -45.72 31.34
CA TYR A 11 -1.20 -44.40 30.91
C TYR A 11 -2.01 -43.78 29.76
N PHE A 12 -3.05 -44.45 29.25
CA PHE A 12 -3.73 -44.02 28.02
C PHE A 12 -5.22 -43.70 28.15
N CYS A 13 -5.75 -43.48 29.36
CA CYS A 13 -7.15 -43.07 29.56
C CYS A 13 -7.36 -41.92 30.56
N LEU A 14 -6.39 -41.00 30.68
CA LEU A 14 -6.59 -39.76 31.46
C LEU A 14 -6.03 -38.50 30.79
N GLN A 15 -6.00 -38.46 29.46
CA GLN A 15 -5.68 -37.23 28.70
C GLN A 15 -6.87 -36.61 27.94
N THR A 16 -8.11 -36.99 28.26
CA THR A 16 -9.29 -36.31 27.69
C THR A 16 -10.00 -35.36 28.66
N TRP A 17 -9.45 -35.11 29.85
CA TRP A 17 -10.05 -34.27 30.89
C TRP A 17 -9.15 -33.12 31.37
N LEU A 18 -8.30 -32.62 30.49
CA LEU A 18 -7.72 -31.28 30.63
C LEU A 18 -7.95 -30.58 29.30
N GLY A 19 -9.11 -29.94 29.18
CA GLY A 19 -9.37 -28.98 28.11
C GLY A 19 -8.40 -27.82 28.27
N ILE A 20 -7.16 -28.01 27.78
CA ILE A 20 -6.20 -26.92 27.62
C ILE A 20 -6.91 -25.92 26.70
N PRO A 21 -7.23 -24.70 27.17
CA PRO A 21 -7.74 -23.68 26.29
C PRO A 21 -6.70 -23.54 25.18
N GLN A 22 -7.08 -23.81 23.93
CA GLN A 22 -6.24 -23.43 22.81
C GLN A 22 -5.97 -21.94 22.98
N ALA A 23 -4.72 -21.59 23.29
CA ALA A 23 -4.29 -20.21 23.32
C ALA A 23 -4.53 -19.68 21.92
N LYS A 24 -5.60 -18.89 21.77
CA LYS A 24 -5.92 -18.27 20.50
C LYS A 24 -4.81 -17.24 20.26
N CYS A 25 -3.88 -17.53 19.35
CA CYS A 25 -2.83 -16.59 18.99
C CYS A 25 -3.49 -15.29 18.53
N GLN A 26 -3.31 -14.23 19.30
CA GLN A 26 -3.80 -12.91 18.99
C GLN A 26 -2.63 -12.02 18.62
N GLU A 27 -2.75 -11.31 17.51
CA GLU A 27 -1.73 -10.36 17.07
C GLU A 27 -2.00 -8.97 17.67
N GLU A 28 -0.94 -8.30 18.13
CA GLU A 28 -1.02 -6.94 18.64
C GLU A 28 -0.94 -5.95 17.46
N LEU A 29 -1.89 -5.02 17.39
CA LEU A 29 -1.81 -3.92 16.43
C LEU A 29 -0.69 -2.96 16.84
N SER A 30 0.16 -2.58 15.89
CA SER A 30 1.29 -1.68 16.12
C SER A 30 1.53 -0.75 14.92
N MET A 31 2.60 0.04 14.97
CA MET A 31 3.03 0.88 13.85
C MET A 31 3.78 0.10 12.76
N ILE A 32 4.18 -1.15 13.01
CA ILE A 32 4.89 -2.04 12.07
C ILE A 32 6.10 -1.32 11.43
N ASP A 33 7.08 -0.99 12.25
CA ASP A 33 8.25 -0.15 11.88
C ASP A 33 9.20 -0.82 10.88
N ASP A 34 9.04 -2.12 10.63
CA ASP A 34 9.80 -2.90 9.65
C ASP A 34 9.07 -3.11 8.32
N ALA A 35 7.89 -2.49 8.13
CA ALA A 35 7.26 -2.44 6.83
C ALA A 35 8.03 -1.50 5.88
N PHE A 36 8.15 -1.89 4.60
CA PHE A 36 8.64 -0.99 3.56
C PHE A 36 7.52 -0.01 3.17
N ASP A 37 7.70 1.27 3.47
CA ASP A 37 6.63 2.27 3.49
C ASP A 37 6.93 3.53 2.67
N ASP A 38 7.80 3.42 1.65
CA ASP A 38 8.27 4.54 0.85
C ASP A 38 7.11 5.32 0.20
N GLN A 39 7.14 6.64 0.37
CA GLN A 39 6.17 7.57 -0.23
C GLN A 39 6.71 8.22 -1.52
N TYR A 40 7.98 8.03 -1.85
CA TYR A 40 8.64 8.60 -3.04
C TYR A 40 8.51 10.13 -3.14
N ILE A 41 8.54 10.81 -1.99
CA ILE A 41 8.40 12.27 -1.92
C ILE A 41 9.67 12.90 -2.46
N GLY A 42 9.51 13.68 -3.53
CA GLY A 42 10.61 14.41 -4.17
C GLY A 42 11.46 13.58 -5.12
N CYS A 43 11.07 12.33 -5.45
CA CYS A 43 11.85 11.49 -6.38
C CYS A 43 11.00 10.72 -7.40
N ALA A 44 9.76 11.14 -7.64
CA ALA A 44 8.87 10.47 -8.57
C ALA A 44 9.40 10.53 -10.02
N GLU A 45 10.03 11.63 -10.43
CA GLU A 45 10.59 11.78 -11.77
C GLU A 45 11.78 10.84 -12.00
N GLU A 46 12.69 10.74 -11.04
CA GLU A 46 13.81 9.80 -11.10
C GLU A 46 13.31 8.36 -11.10
N MET A 47 12.35 8.03 -10.22
CA MET A 47 11.73 6.71 -10.18
C MET A 47 11.02 6.37 -11.50
N ASP A 48 10.34 7.32 -12.14
CA ASP A 48 9.72 7.15 -13.46
C ASP A 48 10.75 6.76 -14.53
N GLY A 49 11.98 7.27 -14.44
CA GLY A 49 13.06 6.93 -15.37
C GLY A 49 13.61 5.51 -15.20
N ILE A 50 13.62 4.98 -13.97
CA ILE A 50 14.25 3.68 -13.66
C ILE A 50 13.27 2.52 -13.48
N ALA A 51 12.01 2.82 -13.12
CA ALA A 51 10.98 1.82 -12.86
C ALA A 51 10.71 0.88 -14.04
N PRO A 52 10.79 1.29 -15.34
CA PRO A 52 10.60 0.38 -16.46
C PRO A 52 11.61 -0.78 -16.50
N GLU A 53 12.91 -0.49 -16.28
CA GLU A 53 13.94 -1.53 -16.29
C GLU A 53 13.87 -2.42 -15.04
N LEU A 54 13.54 -1.82 -13.89
CA LEU A 54 13.26 -2.58 -12.67
C LEU A 54 12.10 -3.55 -12.90
N LEU A 55 10.97 -3.07 -13.41
CA LEU A 55 9.78 -3.89 -13.67
C LEU A 55 10.09 -5.09 -14.58
N LYS A 56 10.89 -4.90 -15.65
CA LYS A 56 11.33 -6.01 -16.52
C LYS A 56 12.09 -7.07 -15.73
N LYS A 57 13.02 -6.64 -14.86
CA LYS A 57 13.79 -7.55 -13.99
C LYS A 57 12.87 -8.28 -13.01
N GLU A 58 11.96 -7.57 -12.36
CA GLU A 58 11.03 -8.14 -11.37
C GLU A 58 10.13 -9.21 -12.00
N LYS A 59 9.56 -8.93 -13.17
CA LYS A 59 8.80 -9.91 -13.95
C LYS A 59 9.60 -11.17 -14.29
N SER A 60 10.88 -11.02 -14.64
CA SER A 60 11.73 -12.17 -15.01
C SER A 60 12.03 -13.11 -13.83
N MET A 61 11.87 -12.64 -12.59
CA MET A 61 12.16 -13.40 -11.37
C MET A 61 10.93 -14.14 -10.81
N SER A 62 9.71 -13.79 -11.22
CA SER A 62 8.47 -14.41 -10.72
C SER A 62 7.49 -14.68 -11.86
N SER A 63 7.22 -15.97 -12.12
CA SER A 63 6.25 -16.40 -13.13
C SER A 63 4.83 -15.94 -12.81
N LEU A 64 4.46 -15.94 -11.52
CA LEU A 64 3.19 -15.39 -11.05
C LEU A 64 3.10 -13.90 -11.39
N PHE A 65 4.12 -13.12 -11.03
CA PHE A 65 4.11 -11.69 -11.30
C PHE A 65 4.06 -11.39 -12.80
N SER A 66 4.85 -12.09 -13.62
CA SER A 66 4.84 -11.88 -15.06
C SER A 66 3.46 -12.13 -15.67
N ARG A 67 2.81 -13.25 -15.29
CA ARG A 67 1.46 -13.60 -15.74
C ARG A 67 0.43 -12.57 -15.32
N VAL A 68 0.45 -12.15 -14.05
CA VAL A 68 -0.51 -11.17 -13.52
C VAL A 68 -0.34 -9.82 -14.21
N TRP A 69 0.89 -9.35 -14.38
CA TRP A 69 1.17 -8.09 -15.07
C TRP A 69 0.76 -8.12 -16.55
N GLU A 70 0.93 -9.25 -17.24
CA GLU A 70 0.48 -9.41 -18.63
C GLU A 70 -1.05 -9.46 -18.72
N SER A 71 -1.71 -10.13 -17.78
CA SER A 71 -3.17 -10.18 -17.74
C SER A 71 -3.81 -8.82 -17.44
N SER A 72 -3.12 -7.96 -16.68
CA SER A 72 -3.65 -6.64 -16.30
C SER A 72 -3.79 -5.69 -17.48
N GLU A 73 -3.01 -5.87 -18.54
CA GLU A 73 -3.06 -5.04 -19.75
C GLU A 73 -4.42 -5.09 -20.43
N LYS A 74 -4.97 -6.29 -20.62
CA LYS A 74 -6.27 -6.46 -21.29
C LYS A 74 -7.39 -5.76 -20.54
N LYS A 75 -7.43 -5.89 -19.21
CA LYS A 75 -8.44 -5.21 -18.38
C LYS A 75 -8.19 -3.70 -18.37
N TRP A 76 -6.93 -3.26 -18.29
CA TRP A 76 -6.58 -1.85 -18.32
C TRP A 76 -7.05 -1.14 -19.60
N GLU A 77 -6.87 -1.77 -20.78
CA GLU A 77 -7.32 -1.24 -22.06
C GLU A 77 -8.85 -1.07 -22.17
N LEU A 78 -9.61 -1.77 -21.34
CA LEU A 78 -11.06 -1.61 -21.21
C LEU A 78 -11.37 -0.49 -20.22
N VAL A 79 -10.82 -0.58 -19.00
CA VAL A 79 -11.07 0.36 -17.90
C VAL A 79 -10.71 1.79 -18.30
N LYS A 80 -9.54 2.01 -18.92
CA LYS A 80 -9.03 3.36 -19.22
C LYS A 80 -9.86 4.15 -20.23
N LYS A 81 -10.79 3.49 -20.94
CA LYS A 81 -11.75 4.12 -21.86
C LYS A 81 -13.01 4.62 -21.14
N GLU A 82 -13.34 4.01 -20.01
CA GLU A 82 -14.59 4.24 -19.28
C GLU A 82 -14.42 5.23 -18.12
N ILE A 83 -13.18 5.47 -17.67
CA ILE A 83 -12.91 6.33 -16.51
C ILE A 83 -12.11 7.59 -16.86
N SER A 84 -12.42 8.67 -16.16
CA SER A 84 -11.61 9.89 -16.21
C SER A 84 -10.40 9.75 -15.30
N LEU A 85 -9.20 9.86 -15.87
CA LEU A 85 -7.94 9.73 -15.13
C LEU A 85 -7.34 11.09 -14.76
N PRO A 86 -6.69 11.20 -13.59
CA PRO A 86 -6.02 12.44 -13.20
C PRO A 86 -4.78 12.69 -14.08
N ARG A 87 -4.36 13.95 -14.16
CA ARG A 87 -3.16 14.33 -14.92
C ARG A 87 -1.94 13.58 -14.37
N GLY A 88 -1.14 13.02 -15.28
CA GLY A 88 0.07 12.26 -14.93
C GLY A 88 -0.20 10.80 -14.54
N PHE A 89 -1.45 10.33 -14.61
CA PHE A 89 -1.76 8.92 -14.49
C PHE A 89 -1.33 8.16 -15.76
N LYS A 90 -0.41 7.21 -15.62
CA LYS A 90 0.17 6.41 -16.71
C LYS A 90 -0.45 5.01 -16.75
N ASP A 91 -0.22 4.29 -17.84
CA ASP A 91 -0.75 2.95 -18.02
C ASP A 91 -0.24 1.98 -16.93
N GLU A 92 1.02 2.12 -16.50
CA GLU A 92 1.63 1.31 -15.44
C GLU A 92 0.94 1.49 -14.09
N HIS A 93 0.39 2.68 -13.80
CA HIS A 93 -0.35 2.94 -12.57
C HIS A 93 -1.66 2.14 -12.55
N GLY A 94 -2.42 2.17 -13.65
CA GLY A 94 -3.68 1.43 -13.76
C GLY A 94 -3.46 -0.07 -13.74
N ARG A 95 -2.43 -0.53 -14.47
CA ARG A 95 -2.00 -1.94 -14.48
C ARG A 95 -1.54 -2.43 -13.11
N ALA A 96 -0.86 -1.60 -12.32
CA ALA A 96 -0.45 -1.96 -10.96
C ALA A 96 -1.65 -2.15 -10.04
N ILE A 97 -2.67 -1.30 -10.12
CA ILE A 97 -3.91 -1.48 -9.34
C ILE A 97 -4.61 -2.77 -9.75
N ILE A 98 -4.84 -2.99 -11.05
CA ILE A 98 -5.48 -4.21 -11.54
C ILE A 98 -4.73 -5.45 -11.07
N ALA A 99 -3.40 -5.48 -11.25
CA ALA A 99 -2.55 -6.58 -10.82
C ALA A 99 -2.59 -6.80 -9.30
N TYR A 100 -2.72 -5.73 -8.50
CA TYR A 100 -2.90 -5.86 -7.05
C TYR A 100 -4.22 -6.55 -6.69
N THR A 101 -5.27 -6.45 -7.51
CA THR A 101 -6.55 -7.11 -7.23
C THR A 101 -6.60 -8.60 -7.64
N ASP A 102 -5.48 -9.17 -8.09
CA ASP A 102 -5.35 -10.60 -8.32
C ASP A 102 -5.35 -11.38 -6.99
N ASN A 103 -6.03 -12.54 -6.98
CA ASN A 103 -6.25 -13.34 -5.78
C ASN A 103 -4.96 -13.81 -5.09
N ASP A 104 -3.92 -14.09 -5.87
CA ASP A 104 -2.68 -14.67 -5.34
C ASP A 104 -1.61 -13.59 -5.14
N PHE A 105 -1.48 -12.67 -6.10
CA PHE A 105 -0.36 -11.74 -6.14
C PHE A 105 -0.34 -10.73 -4.98
N HIS A 106 -1.52 -10.24 -4.56
CA HIS A 106 -1.60 -9.26 -3.46
C HIS A 106 -1.03 -9.82 -2.15
N SER A 107 -1.20 -11.12 -1.91
CA SER A 107 -0.70 -11.78 -0.71
C SER A 107 0.82 -11.87 -0.70
N GLU A 108 1.44 -12.19 -1.85
CA GLU A 108 2.90 -12.23 -2.02
C GLU A 108 3.52 -10.83 -1.83
N LEU A 109 2.94 -9.82 -2.49
CA LEU A 109 3.38 -8.43 -2.34
C LEU A 109 3.27 -7.96 -0.90
N ASN A 110 2.10 -8.13 -0.28
CA ASN A 110 1.87 -7.67 1.09
C ASN A 110 2.80 -8.37 2.09
N ALA A 111 3.12 -9.65 1.88
CA ALA A 111 4.12 -10.35 2.69
C ALA A 111 5.52 -9.76 2.55
N ALA A 112 5.95 -9.47 1.32
CA ALA A 112 7.25 -8.83 1.08
C ALA A 112 7.30 -7.41 1.69
N VAL A 113 6.23 -6.63 1.57
CA VAL A 113 6.13 -5.28 2.13
C VAL A 113 6.27 -5.29 3.65
N ARG A 114 5.61 -6.24 4.35
CA ARG A 114 5.66 -6.34 5.82
C ARG A 114 7.07 -6.58 6.38
N GLY A 115 7.95 -7.24 5.62
CA GLY A 115 9.26 -7.72 6.13
C GLY A 115 10.49 -7.00 5.56
N ALA A 116 10.36 -6.28 4.45
CA ALA A 116 11.51 -5.74 3.73
C ALA A 116 12.10 -4.45 4.33
N GLY A 117 11.45 -3.82 5.30
CA GLY A 117 11.80 -2.51 5.84
C GLY A 117 12.75 -2.52 7.03
N THR A 118 13.45 -3.61 7.35
CA THR A 118 14.37 -3.63 8.51
C THR A 118 15.57 -2.70 8.33
N SER A 119 16.08 -2.55 7.10
CA SER A 119 17.12 -1.60 6.72
C SER A 119 17.12 -1.38 5.20
N ARG A 120 17.79 -0.31 4.72
CA ARG A 120 17.95 -0.11 3.27
C ARG A 120 18.72 -1.27 2.62
N ALA A 121 19.76 -1.79 3.28
CA ALA A 121 20.52 -2.93 2.78
C ALA A 121 19.63 -4.18 2.61
N HIS A 122 18.76 -4.46 3.59
CA HIS A 122 17.81 -5.57 3.51
C HIS A 122 16.77 -5.34 2.40
N TYR A 123 16.19 -4.14 2.30
CA TYR A 123 15.32 -3.75 1.20
C TYR A 123 15.98 -3.98 -0.18
N MET A 124 17.22 -3.53 -0.35
CA MET A 124 17.95 -3.69 -1.61
C MET A 124 18.17 -5.16 -1.97
N ALA A 125 18.53 -5.99 -0.97
CA ALA A 125 18.84 -7.40 -1.15
C ALA A 125 17.61 -8.30 -1.33
N SER A 126 16.52 -8.03 -0.60
CA SER A 126 15.43 -9.00 -0.41
C SER A 126 14.08 -8.55 -1.00
N PHE A 127 13.84 -7.25 -1.20
CA PHE A 127 12.56 -6.78 -1.74
C PHE A 127 12.53 -6.88 -3.26
N GLN A 128 11.69 -7.77 -3.80
CA GLN A 128 11.64 -8.06 -5.24
C GLN A 128 10.62 -7.21 -6.02
N PHE A 129 9.88 -6.31 -5.37
CA PHE A 129 8.77 -5.57 -5.97
C PHE A 129 8.99 -4.05 -5.95
N LYS A 130 10.20 -3.60 -6.26
CA LYS A 130 10.63 -2.20 -6.15
C LYS A 130 9.84 -1.29 -7.11
N ALA A 131 9.75 -1.65 -8.38
CA ALA A 131 8.97 -0.92 -9.38
C ALA A 131 7.48 -1.10 -9.16
N PHE A 132 7.02 -2.33 -8.86
CA PHE A 132 5.60 -2.55 -8.59
C PHE A 132 5.11 -1.70 -7.41
N HIS A 133 5.83 -1.70 -6.28
CA HIS A 133 5.51 -0.87 -5.12
C HIS A 133 5.48 0.61 -5.47
N TYR A 134 6.45 1.08 -6.28
CA TYR A 134 6.46 2.46 -6.78
C TYR A 134 5.19 2.79 -7.58
N TYR A 135 4.88 2.01 -8.61
CA TYR A 135 3.71 2.26 -9.46
C TYR A 135 2.41 2.20 -8.67
N LEU A 136 2.23 1.23 -7.77
CA LEU A 136 1.03 1.13 -6.95
C LEU A 136 0.91 2.32 -5.98
N THR A 137 2.00 2.68 -5.30
CA THR A 137 2.02 3.85 -4.40
C THR A 137 1.68 5.12 -5.17
N ARG A 138 2.29 5.32 -6.34
CA ARG A 138 2.06 6.50 -7.17
C ARG A 138 0.64 6.54 -7.72
N ALA A 139 0.08 5.41 -8.11
CA ALA A 139 -1.30 5.30 -8.56
C ALA A 139 -2.28 5.75 -7.47
N LEU A 140 -2.11 5.26 -6.23
CA LEU A 140 -2.95 5.65 -5.10
C LEU A 140 -2.81 7.13 -4.74
N GLN A 141 -1.59 7.68 -4.81
CA GLN A 141 -1.37 9.11 -4.61
C GLN A 141 -2.11 9.98 -5.64
N LEU A 142 -2.12 9.55 -6.91
CA LEU A 142 -2.77 10.29 -7.99
C LEU A 142 -4.30 10.16 -7.96
N LEU A 143 -4.84 8.99 -7.57
CA LEU A 143 -6.28 8.77 -7.42
C LEU A 143 -6.85 9.35 -6.13
N ARG A 144 -5.99 9.82 -5.23
CA ARG A 144 -6.40 10.31 -3.93
C ARG A 144 -7.43 11.43 -4.03
N GLY A 145 -8.62 11.15 -3.52
CA GLY A 145 -9.70 12.12 -3.41
C GLY A 145 -9.55 13.07 -2.22
N ARG A 146 -10.58 13.90 -2.00
CA ARG A 146 -10.62 14.78 -0.84
C ARG A 146 -10.94 13.99 0.43
N CYS A 147 -10.13 14.18 1.48
CA CYS A 147 -10.29 13.51 2.78
C CYS A 147 -11.67 13.79 3.42
N ASP A 148 -12.26 14.98 3.25
CA ASP A 148 -13.60 15.27 3.79
C ASP A 148 -14.74 14.45 3.15
N VAL A 149 -14.50 13.93 1.94
CA VAL A 149 -15.42 13.01 1.24
C VAL A 149 -15.09 11.57 1.63
N MET A 150 -13.83 11.15 1.43
CA MET A 150 -13.42 9.76 1.66
C MET A 150 -13.65 9.32 3.11
N TYR A 151 -13.37 10.19 4.09
CA TYR A 151 -13.56 9.86 5.51
C TYR A 151 -15.02 9.57 5.89
N LYS A 152 -15.98 10.16 5.17
CA LYS A 152 -17.41 9.92 5.37
C LYS A 152 -17.87 8.61 4.72
N MET A 153 -17.16 8.12 3.72
CA MET A 153 -17.42 6.84 3.08
C MET A 153 -16.75 5.74 3.90
N THR A 154 -17.53 5.13 4.79
CA THR A 154 -17.03 4.09 5.67
C THR A 154 -16.71 2.84 4.86
N VAL A 155 -15.56 2.23 5.12
CA VAL A 155 -15.15 0.96 4.51
C VAL A 155 -14.89 -0.10 5.57
N TYR A 156 -14.89 -1.36 5.16
CA TYR A 156 -14.82 -2.51 6.03
C TYR A 156 -13.73 -3.46 5.57
N ARG A 157 -13.05 -4.10 6.53
CA ARG A 157 -12.08 -5.17 6.25
C ARG A 157 -12.31 -6.31 7.23
N GLY A 158 -12.56 -7.50 6.71
CA GLY A 158 -12.55 -8.73 7.50
C GLY A 158 -11.15 -9.34 7.54
N SER A 159 -10.82 -9.98 8.65
CA SER A 159 -9.57 -10.69 8.84
C SER A 159 -9.81 -12.05 9.47
N SER A 160 -9.08 -13.06 9.00
CA SER A 160 -9.01 -14.39 9.61
C SER A 160 -8.09 -14.42 10.84
N VAL A 161 -7.35 -13.35 11.08
CA VAL A 161 -6.49 -13.16 12.27
C VAL A 161 -7.27 -12.42 13.36
N SER A 162 -7.14 -12.89 14.61
CA SER A 162 -7.69 -12.21 15.79
C SER A 162 -6.70 -11.15 16.26
N PHE A 163 -7.08 -9.87 16.18
CA PHE A 163 -6.25 -8.77 16.67
C PHE A 163 -6.71 -8.33 18.06
N GLN A 164 -5.74 -7.96 18.90
CA GLN A 164 -6.01 -7.21 20.12
C GLN A 164 -5.44 -5.80 20.02
N HIS A 165 -6.22 -4.87 20.57
CA HIS A 165 -5.72 -3.55 20.93
C HIS A 165 -5.55 -3.50 22.45
N THR A 166 -4.33 -3.76 22.92
CA THR A 166 -3.97 -3.79 24.35
C THR A 166 -3.36 -2.47 24.82
N ARG A 167 -2.82 -1.66 23.91
CA ARG A 167 -2.12 -0.41 24.21
C ARG A 167 -2.78 0.78 23.53
N SER A 168 -2.84 1.92 24.22
CA SER A 168 -3.16 3.20 23.58
C SER A 168 -2.08 3.54 22.56
N GLY A 169 -2.46 3.82 21.32
CA GLY A 169 -1.51 4.19 20.28
C GLY A 169 -2.14 4.24 18.90
N HIS A 170 -1.40 4.85 17.98
CA HIS A 170 -1.71 4.76 16.56
C HIS A 170 -1.24 3.43 15.99
N ILE A 171 -1.88 3.02 14.90
CA ILE A 171 -1.51 1.81 14.17
C ILE A 171 -1.37 2.11 12.68
N ARG A 172 -0.65 1.23 11.99
CA ARG A 172 -0.64 1.12 10.53
C ARG A 172 -0.91 -0.34 10.17
N PHE A 173 -1.35 -0.58 8.93
CA PHE A 173 -1.47 -1.96 8.44
C PHE A 173 -0.12 -2.59 8.11
N GLY A 174 0.93 -1.79 7.87
CA GLY A 174 2.27 -2.28 7.51
C GLY A 174 2.33 -2.96 6.14
N GLN A 175 1.29 -2.75 5.32
CA GLN A 175 1.14 -3.24 3.95
C GLN A 175 0.01 -2.45 3.28
N PHE A 176 -0.18 -2.65 1.97
CA PHE A 176 -1.41 -2.21 1.33
C PHE A 176 -2.59 -3.00 1.90
N ALA A 177 -3.68 -2.31 2.20
CA ALA A 177 -4.84 -2.92 2.85
C ALA A 177 -6.09 -2.71 2.00
N SER A 178 -6.54 -3.79 1.35
CA SER A 178 -7.86 -3.86 0.73
C SER A 178 -8.95 -3.74 1.79
N SER A 179 -9.97 -2.97 1.44
CA SER A 179 -11.21 -2.80 2.20
C SER A 179 -12.36 -2.66 1.22
N SER A 180 -13.59 -2.80 1.69
CA SER A 180 -14.79 -2.74 0.86
C SER A 180 -15.78 -1.73 1.41
N PHE A 181 -16.53 -1.05 0.56
CA PHE A 181 -17.70 -0.29 1.02
C PHE A 181 -18.78 -1.21 1.62
N GLU A 182 -18.77 -2.50 1.26
CA GLU A 182 -19.77 -3.48 1.68
C GLU A 182 -19.26 -4.35 2.84
N ILE A 183 -19.92 -4.24 4.00
CA ILE A 183 -19.59 -5.07 5.17
C ILE A 183 -19.76 -6.57 4.90
N GLY A 184 -20.73 -6.94 4.06
CA GLY A 184 -20.98 -8.32 3.66
C GLY A 184 -19.79 -8.90 2.88
N VAL A 185 -19.25 -8.12 1.94
CA VAL A 185 -18.03 -8.46 1.18
C VAL A 185 -16.86 -8.63 2.13
N ALA A 186 -16.62 -7.66 3.01
CA ALA A 186 -15.49 -7.67 3.94
C ALA A 186 -15.49 -8.95 4.82
N LYS A 187 -16.65 -9.39 5.31
CA LYS A 187 -16.79 -10.60 6.13
C LYS A 187 -16.43 -11.90 5.39
N ARG A 188 -16.46 -11.92 4.04
CA ARG A 188 -16.02 -13.08 3.24
C ARG A 188 -14.52 -13.36 3.40
N PHE A 189 -13.73 -12.33 3.70
CA PHE A 189 -12.28 -12.43 3.90
C PHE A 189 -11.87 -12.79 5.34
N GLY A 190 -12.84 -12.89 6.24
CA GLY A 190 -12.64 -13.36 7.61
C GLY A 190 -13.50 -12.63 8.62
N THR A 191 -13.81 -13.33 9.72
CA THR A 191 -14.69 -12.84 10.80
C THR A 191 -13.99 -12.84 12.16
N ALA A 192 -12.71 -13.24 12.21
CA ALA A 192 -11.94 -13.28 13.45
C ALA A 192 -11.66 -11.87 13.99
N THR A 193 -11.46 -10.90 13.09
CA THR A 193 -11.52 -9.46 13.39
C THR A 193 -12.25 -8.75 12.25
N LEU A 194 -13.20 -7.89 12.59
CA LEU A 194 -13.82 -6.96 11.65
C LEU A 194 -13.30 -5.55 11.93
N PHE A 195 -12.83 -4.87 10.90
CA PHE A 195 -12.47 -3.46 10.95
C PHE A 195 -13.55 -2.61 10.29
N THR A 196 -14.02 -1.57 10.98
CA THR A 196 -14.71 -0.43 10.37
C THR A 196 -13.71 0.70 10.25
N ILE A 197 -13.52 1.23 9.05
CA ILE A 197 -12.40 2.11 8.74
C ILE A 197 -12.94 3.41 8.14
N HIS A 198 -12.47 4.52 8.70
CA HIS A 198 -12.63 5.86 8.13
C HIS A 198 -11.27 6.32 7.62
N THR A 199 -11.03 6.14 6.32
CA THR A 199 -9.75 6.48 5.66
C THR A 199 -9.80 7.88 5.04
N CYS A 200 -8.67 8.59 5.01
CA CYS A 200 -8.49 9.84 4.28
C CYS A 200 -7.52 9.74 3.10
N ILE A 201 -6.82 8.61 2.98
CA ILE A 201 -5.74 8.41 2.01
C ILE A 201 -6.02 7.23 1.08
N GLY A 202 -6.91 6.32 1.49
CA GLY A 202 -7.41 5.26 0.65
C GLY A 202 -8.00 5.79 -0.66
N ALA A 203 -7.82 5.02 -1.73
CA ALA A 203 -8.35 5.32 -3.04
C ALA A 203 -9.46 4.33 -3.41
N ASP A 204 -10.55 4.85 -3.97
CA ASP A 204 -11.60 4.04 -4.59
C ASP A 204 -11.03 3.42 -5.86
N ILE A 205 -10.91 2.09 -5.87
CA ILE A 205 -10.35 1.33 -6.98
C ILE A 205 -11.36 0.37 -7.62
N ARG A 206 -12.65 0.57 -7.37
CA ARG A 206 -13.73 -0.30 -7.88
C ARG A 206 -13.67 -0.52 -9.38
N ALA A 207 -13.49 0.55 -10.14
CA ALA A 207 -13.41 0.49 -11.59
C ALA A 207 -12.15 -0.25 -12.11
N PHE A 208 -11.14 -0.46 -11.27
CA PHE A 208 -9.91 -1.15 -11.62
C PHE A 208 -9.95 -2.63 -11.21
N SER A 209 -10.66 -2.96 -10.12
CA SER A 209 -10.59 -4.30 -9.50
C SER A 209 -11.06 -5.40 -10.45
N HIS A 210 -10.39 -6.55 -10.42
CA HIS A 210 -10.84 -7.76 -11.10
C HIS A 210 -12.26 -8.19 -10.69
N TYR A 211 -12.66 -7.84 -9.46
CA TYR A 211 -13.94 -8.17 -8.85
C TYR A 211 -14.65 -6.87 -8.47
N GLU A 212 -15.40 -6.31 -9.42
CA GLU A 212 -16.11 -5.04 -9.20
C GLU A 212 -17.10 -5.13 -8.01
N GLU A 213 -17.67 -6.33 -7.80
CA GLU A 213 -18.56 -6.63 -6.68
C GLU A 213 -17.87 -6.60 -5.30
N GLU A 214 -16.54 -6.50 -5.25
CA GLU A 214 -15.82 -6.32 -3.99
C GLU A 214 -15.88 -4.88 -3.49
N GLU A 215 -16.34 -3.93 -4.31
CA GLU A 215 -16.52 -2.52 -3.91
C GLU A 215 -15.25 -1.94 -3.24
N GLU A 216 -14.08 -2.25 -3.84
CA GLU A 216 -12.79 -2.14 -3.18
C GLU A 216 -12.27 -0.69 -3.05
N VAL A 217 -11.80 -0.38 -1.83
CA VAL A 217 -10.97 0.77 -1.50
C VAL A 217 -9.62 0.27 -1.02
N LEU A 218 -8.55 0.75 -1.66
CA LEU A 218 -7.19 0.36 -1.31
C LEU A 218 -6.52 1.44 -0.46
N ILE A 219 -6.09 1.04 0.73
CA ILE A 219 -5.41 1.90 1.70
C ILE A 219 -3.90 1.70 1.57
N PRO A 220 -3.10 2.79 1.40
CA PRO A 220 -1.66 2.67 1.29
C PRO A 220 -0.99 2.35 2.63
N VAL A 221 0.24 1.80 2.55
CA VAL A 221 1.04 1.31 3.69
C VAL A 221 1.20 2.33 4.83
N HIS A 222 1.33 3.61 4.45
CA HIS A 222 1.77 4.68 5.34
C HIS A 222 0.63 5.44 6.04
N GLU A 223 -0.66 5.10 5.81
CA GLU A 223 -1.76 5.77 6.53
C GLU A 223 -1.82 5.36 8.00
N ILE A 224 -1.98 6.35 8.88
CA ILE A 224 -2.00 6.16 10.33
C ILE A 224 -3.43 6.28 10.87
N PHE A 225 -3.81 5.33 11.72
CA PHE A 225 -5.12 5.27 12.33
C PHE A 225 -5.05 5.36 13.86
N SER A 226 -6.01 6.08 14.44
CA SER A 226 -6.41 5.87 15.83
C SER A 226 -7.36 4.67 15.90
N VAL A 227 -7.30 3.92 17.00
CA VAL A 227 -8.09 2.69 17.19
C VAL A 227 -9.07 2.87 18.35
N ALA A 228 -10.31 2.44 18.13
CA ALA A 228 -11.31 2.27 19.17
C ALA A 228 -11.91 0.86 19.10
N ARG A 229 -12.40 0.34 20.23
CA ARG A 229 -13.19 -0.89 20.22
C ARG A 229 -14.58 -0.58 19.66
N GLY A 230 -15.09 -1.50 18.86
CA GLY A 230 -16.47 -1.52 18.41
C GLY A 230 -17.42 -2.08 19.47
N GLN A 231 -18.65 -2.39 19.05
CA GLN A 231 -19.66 -2.96 19.95
C GLN A 231 -19.35 -4.42 20.31
N GLU A 232 -18.84 -5.18 19.34
CA GLU A 232 -18.44 -6.58 19.52
C GLU A 232 -16.95 -6.69 19.88
N SER A 233 -16.55 -7.77 20.56
CA SER A 233 -15.18 -7.96 21.03
C SER A 233 -14.16 -8.16 19.89
N ASN A 234 -14.60 -8.66 18.74
CA ASN A 234 -13.82 -8.82 17.51
C ASN A 234 -13.99 -7.64 16.54
N HIS A 235 -14.65 -6.56 16.95
CA HIS A 235 -14.89 -5.38 16.11
C HIS A 235 -13.98 -4.23 16.53
N LEU A 236 -13.21 -3.68 15.58
CA LEU A 236 -12.34 -2.53 15.78
C LEU A 236 -12.73 -1.40 14.83
N VAL A 237 -12.70 -0.17 15.34
CA VAL A 237 -12.98 1.05 14.58
C VAL A 237 -11.68 1.82 14.39
N LEU A 238 -11.27 1.97 13.14
CA LEU A 238 -10.08 2.71 12.74
C LEU A 238 -10.48 4.08 12.19
N ARG A 239 -9.90 5.14 12.75
CA ARG A 239 -10.12 6.51 12.29
C ARG A 239 -8.81 7.11 11.84
N SER A 240 -8.74 7.46 10.56
CA SER A 240 -7.59 8.13 9.98
C SER A 240 -7.27 9.39 10.77
N THR A 241 -5.98 9.59 11.00
CA THR A 241 -5.45 10.82 11.61
C THR A 241 -5.20 11.92 10.56
N ASN A 242 -5.51 11.65 9.29
CA ASN A 242 -5.15 12.49 8.14
C ASN A 242 -3.64 12.81 8.10
N ARG A 243 -2.82 11.85 8.54
CA ARG A 243 -1.36 11.90 8.51
C ARG A 243 -0.83 10.58 7.98
N THR A 244 0.32 10.67 7.33
CA THR A 244 1.11 9.50 6.97
C THR A 244 2.33 9.42 7.86
N CYS A 245 2.90 8.22 7.93
CA CYS A 245 4.16 7.93 8.59
C CYS A 245 4.95 7.01 7.66
N SER A 246 6.17 7.41 7.29
CA SER A 246 7.15 6.55 6.62
C SER A 246 8.52 6.59 7.27
N HIS A 247 9.17 5.44 7.32
CA HIS A 247 10.58 5.31 7.68
C HIS A 247 11.50 5.38 6.45
N PHE A 248 10.96 5.08 5.27
CA PHE A 248 11.69 5.17 4.00
C PHE A 248 11.21 6.34 3.16
N ASN A 249 12.15 6.97 2.44
CA ASN A 249 11.85 7.86 1.34
C ASN A 249 12.92 7.71 0.26
N CYS A 250 12.50 7.40 -0.97
CA CYS A 250 13.39 7.24 -2.12
C CYS A 250 14.51 6.21 -1.89
N ALA A 251 14.16 5.08 -1.25
CA ALA A 251 15.13 4.12 -0.74
C ALA A 251 16.00 3.51 -1.84
N TYR A 252 15.41 3.22 -3.00
CA TYR A 252 16.15 2.70 -4.15
C TYR A 252 17.25 3.66 -4.62
N LEU A 253 16.98 4.97 -4.54
CA LEU A 253 17.88 6.03 -4.99
C LEU A 253 18.93 6.44 -3.95
N GLY A 254 18.97 5.76 -2.79
CA GLY A 254 19.96 6.04 -1.74
C GLY A 254 19.36 6.44 -0.40
N GLY A 255 18.05 6.61 -0.29
CA GLY A 255 17.39 6.95 0.97
C GLY A 255 17.56 5.87 2.04
N GLU A 256 18.16 6.23 3.17
CA GLU A 256 18.33 5.33 4.32
C GLU A 256 17.05 5.25 5.18
N LYS A 257 16.92 4.16 5.93
CA LYS A 257 15.82 4.00 6.89
C LYS A 257 15.97 5.03 8.01
N ASN A 258 14.95 5.84 8.22
CA ASN A 258 14.86 6.69 9.40
C ASN A 258 14.48 5.84 10.63
N GLN A 259 15.17 6.03 11.75
CA GLN A 259 14.84 5.34 13.01
C GLN A 259 13.53 5.85 13.59
N ILE A 260 13.16 7.09 13.29
CA ILE A 260 11.91 7.70 13.73
C ILE A 260 11.04 7.90 12.50
N CYS A 261 9.74 7.63 12.66
CA CYS A 261 8.83 7.83 11.56
C CYS A 261 8.71 9.31 11.16
N VAL A 262 8.85 9.58 9.86
CA VAL A 262 8.65 10.91 9.28
C VAL A 262 7.17 11.09 8.97
N TYR A 263 6.56 12.07 9.63
CA TYR A 263 5.14 12.35 9.47
C TYR A 263 4.89 13.38 8.37
N ASN A 264 4.05 13.03 7.40
CA ASN A 264 3.56 14.00 6.42
C ASN A 264 2.07 14.28 6.64
N SER A 265 1.67 15.51 6.36
CA SER A 265 0.26 15.84 6.39
C SER A 265 -0.43 15.14 5.22
N GLY A 266 -1.62 14.59 5.45
CA GLY A 266 -2.47 14.11 4.38
C GLY A 266 -3.04 15.24 3.53
N LYS A 267 -2.48 16.45 3.51
CA LYS A 267 -2.92 17.44 2.52
C LYS A 267 -2.28 17.10 1.19
N THR A 268 -3.07 17.10 0.12
CA THR A 268 -2.53 17.08 -1.23
C THR A 268 -1.77 18.39 -1.41
N GLU A 269 -0.46 18.38 -1.16
CA GLU A 269 0.36 19.51 -1.55
C GLU A 269 0.34 19.55 -3.07
N SER A 270 -0.37 20.54 -3.62
CA SER A 270 -0.14 20.99 -4.98
C SER A 270 1.29 21.51 -5.00
N PHE A 271 2.26 20.63 -5.28
CA PHE A 271 3.63 21.08 -5.52
C PHE A 271 3.55 22.10 -6.66
N PRO A 272 3.83 23.39 -6.41
CA PRO A 272 4.16 24.27 -7.52
C PRO A 272 5.39 23.62 -8.15
N PHE A 273 5.35 23.37 -9.46
CA PHE A 273 6.58 23.11 -10.18
C PHE A 273 7.50 24.30 -9.95
N HIS A 274 8.41 24.19 -8.99
CA HIS A 274 9.57 25.04 -8.92
C HIS A 274 10.48 24.53 -10.03
N CYS A 275 10.41 25.17 -11.19
CA CYS A 275 11.51 25.13 -12.12
C CYS A 275 12.75 25.55 -11.33
N PHE A 276 13.67 24.61 -11.10
CA PHE A 276 15.03 24.97 -10.72
C PHE A 276 15.64 25.68 -11.91
N GLU A 277 15.49 27.00 -11.92
CA GLU A 277 16.26 27.89 -12.77
C GLU A 277 17.61 28.06 -12.08
N ASN A 278 18.52 27.08 -12.26
CA ASN A 278 19.97 27.21 -12.05
C ASN A 278 20.66 25.94 -12.59
N ASP A 279 20.83 25.90 -13.91
CA ASP A 279 22.05 25.42 -14.59
C ASP A 279 21.89 25.61 -16.12
N LEU A 280 21.55 26.84 -16.54
CA LEU A 280 21.71 27.27 -17.93
C LEU A 280 22.85 28.30 -18.00
N PRO A 281 23.80 28.15 -18.96
CA PRO A 281 24.89 29.10 -19.13
C PRO A 281 24.36 30.51 -19.36
N SER A 282 25.08 31.48 -18.80
CA SER A 282 24.74 32.90 -18.74
C SER A 282 24.67 33.60 -20.10
N VAL A 283 23.64 33.33 -20.90
CA VAL A 283 23.21 34.16 -22.03
C VAL A 283 21.71 33.93 -22.19
N LEU A 284 20.87 34.77 -21.56
CA LEU A 284 19.48 35.10 -21.92
C LEU A 284 18.81 35.75 -20.68
N LYS A 285 18.96 37.07 -20.53
CA LYS A 285 18.15 37.85 -19.58
C LYS A 285 16.79 38.14 -20.23
N PHE A 286 15.72 37.52 -19.75
CA PHE A 286 14.36 37.96 -20.08
C PHE A 286 13.77 38.77 -18.93
N ARG A 287 13.24 39.95 -19.27
CA ARG A 287 12.57 40.86 -18.36
C ARG A 287 11.07 40.56 -18.43
N ALA A 288 10.50 39.98 -17.37
CA ALA A 288 9.07 39.72 -17.28
C ALA A 288 8.29 41.05 -17.26
N LYS A 289 7.32 41.20 -18.17
CA LYS A 289 6.19 42.13 -18.00
C LYS A 289 4.93 41.29 -17.82
N SER A 290 4.20 41.62 -16.77
CA SER A 290 2.93 41.04 -16.34
C SER A 290 1.81 41.20 -17.38
N ASN A 291 1.19 40.10 -17.84
CA ASN A 291 -0.28 40.00 -17.98
C ASN A 291 -0.71 38.52 -18.23
N PRO A 292 -1.84 38.03 -17.68
CA PRO A 292 -2.21 36.63 -17.71
C PRO A 292 -3.29 36.36 -18.77
N THR A 293 -2.94 35.80 -19.92
CA THR A 293 -3.85 34.95 -20.72
C THR A 293 -3.13 34.39 -21.95
N ARG A 294 -3.25 33.07 -22.14
CA ARG A 294 -2.81 32.25 -23.30
C ARG A 294 -1.30 32.21 -23.58
N GLN A 295 -0.71 31.03 -23.45
CA GLN A 295 0.49 30.66 -24.22
C GLN A 295 0.19 29.41 -25.04
N ILE A 296 -0.03 29.63 -26.33
CA ILE A 296 0.21 28.67 -27.39
C ILE A 296 1.67 28.87 -27.77
N CYS A 297 2.53 27.87 -27.54
CA CYS A 297 3.93 27.93 -27.91
C CYS A 297 4.12 27.36 -29.33
N HIS A 298 4.36 28.24 -30.31
CA HIS A 298 4.92 27.84 -31.60
C HIS A 298 6.44 27.96 -31.54
N MET A 299 7.15 26.86 -31.80
CA MET A 299 8.57 26.89 -32.12
C MET A 299 8.77 27.38 -33.56
N LYS A 300 9.64 28.37 -33.77
CA LYS A 300 10.28 28.62 -35.05
C LYS A 300 11.76 28.21 -34.95
N PRO A 301 12.32 27.53 -35.96
CA PRO A 301 13.74 27.24 -36.01
C PRO A 301 14.50 28.41 -36.65
N VAL A 302 15.63 28.80 -36.06
CA VAL A 302 16.70 29.60 -36.70
C VAL A 302 17.99 29.17 -35.99
N ASP A 303 18.82 28.31 -36.59
CA ASP A 303 19.90 28.59 -37.55
C ASP A 303 21.12 29.32 -36.95
N LYS A 304 22.20 28.53 -36.86
CA LYS A 304 23.63 28.81 -36.60
C LYS A 304 24.04 29.40 -35.26
#